data_AF-A0A529N8U4-F1
#
_entry.id   AF-A0A529N8U4-F1
#
_cell.length_a   1.000
_cell.length_b   1.000
_cell.length_c   1.000
_cell.angle_alpha   90.00
_cell.angle_beta   90.00
_cell.angle_gamma   90.00
#
_symmetry.space_group_name_H-M   'P 1'
#
loop_
_entity.id
_entity.type
_entity.pdbx_description
1 polymer ?
#
loop_
_entity_poly.entity_id
_entity_poly.type
_entity_poly.pdbx_seq_one_letter_code
_entity_poly.pdbx_strand_id
1 'polypeptide(L)'
;MTKRLFIHGLAIAGLLASAAVPASAADTITVASWGGTYQEAQTKAFFKPTADALGITIKEDTTNGLDDVRLQVTGNAVKWDITELGADECARGSK
;
A
#
# COMPACT_ATOMS: atom_id res chain seq x y z
N MET A 1 3.57 -56.46 48.73
CA MET A 1 4.66 -55.88 47.91
C MET A 1 4.35 -56.14 46.44
N THR A 2 4.50 -55.29 45.44
CA THR A 2 4.52 -53.83 45.30
C THR A 2 4.23 -53.62 43.80
N LYS A 3 3.22 -52.79 43.51
CA LYS A 3 2.82 -52.11 42.26
C LYS A 3 3.73 -52.23 41.01
N ARG A 4 3.09 -52.32 39.84
CA ARG A 4 3.25 -51.54 38.57
C ARG A 4 2.78 -52.43 37.40
N LEU A 5 2.14 -51.96 36.33
CA LEU A 5 2.52 -50.82 35.51
C LEU A 5 1.34 -50.36 34.64
N PHE A 6 1.38 -49.07 34.30
CA PHE A 6 0.32 -48.24 33.76
C PHE A 6 -0.12 -48.55 32.32
N ILE A 7 -1.42 -48.47 32.09
CA ILE A 7 -2.08 -48.33 30.79
C ILE A 7 -1.70 -46.95 30.22
N HIS A 8 -1.00 -46.90 29.09
CA HIS A 8 -0.90 -45.70 28.26
C HIS A 8 -1.24 -46.08 26.82
N GLY A 9 -2.53 -46.06 26.51
CA GLY A 9 -3.03 -46.11 25.14
C GLY A 9 -2.61 -44.82 24.42
N LEU A 10 -1.88 -44.99 23.32
CA LEU A 10 -1.32 -43.93 22.51
C LEU A 10 -2.45 -43.18 21.78
N ALA A 11 -2.78 -41.98 22.24
CA ALA A 11 -3.68 -41.08 21.52
C ALA A 11 -2.92 -40.47 20.33
N ILE A 12 -3.30 -40.85 19.11
CA ILE A 12 -2.83 -40.22 17.88
C ILE A 12 -3.57 -38.87 17.74
N ALA A 13 -2.96 -37.81 18.26
CA ALA A 13 -3.39 -36.45 18.01
C ALA A 13 -2.91 -36.05 16.60
N GLY A 14 -3.83 -35.98 15.65
CA GLY A 14 -3.58 -35.47 14.30
C GLY A 14 -3.18 -34.00 14.34
N LEU A 15 -1.89 -33.73 14.22
CA LEU A 15 -1.35 -32.39 14.04
C LEU A 15 -1.62 -31.95 12.59
N LEU A 16 -2.78 -31.33 12.35
CA LEU A 16 -3.02 -30.55 11.14
C LEU A 16 -2.08 -29.35 11.18
N ALA A 17 -0.92 -29.49 10.56
CA ALA A 17 -0.02 -28.38 10.30
C ALA A 17 -0.70 -27.45 9.28
N SER A 18 -1.38 -26.41 9.79
CA SER A 18 -1.84 -25.29 8.98
C SER A 18 -0.61 -24.65 8.34
N ALA A 19 -0.37 -24.91 7.06
CA ALA A 19 0.64 -24.19 6.29
C ALA A 19 0.22 -22.71 6.30
N ALA A 20 0.96 -21.89 7.04
CA ALA A 20 0.78 -20.45 7.02
C ALA A 20 1.18 -19.95 5.63
N VAL A 21 0.19 -19.70 4.78
CA VAL A 21 0.39 -18.96 3.53
C VAL A 21 0.74 -17.53 3.95
N PRO A 22 1.88 -16.95 3.51
CA PRO A 22 2.16 -15.56 3.80
C PRO A 22 1.04 -14.71 3.21
N ALA A 23 0.36 -13.94 4.05
CA ALA A 23 -0.54 -12.90 3.59
C ALA A 23 0.32 -11.81 2.95
N SER A 24 0.37 -11.77 1.62
CA SER A 24 0.95 -10.64 0.90
C SER A 24 -0.02 -9.47 1.05
N ALA A 25 0.33 -8.47 1.86
CA ALA A 25 -0.40 -7.21 1.85
C ALA A 25 -0.21 -6.58 0.46
N ALA A 26 -1.29 -6.09 -0.15
CA ALA A 26 -1.20 -5.33 -1.38
C ALA A 26 -0.41 -4.04 -1.12
N ASP A 27 0.59 -3.75 -1.95
CA ASP A 27 1.34 -2.50 -1.85
C ASP A 27 0.38 -1.32 -1.99
N THR A 28 0.66 -0.22 -1.29
CA THR A 28 -0.17 0.99 -1.34
C THR A 28 0.71 2.18 -1.69
N ILE A 29 0.29 2.93 -2.70
CA ILE A 29 0.88 4.22 -3.06
C ILE A 29 -0.16 5.34 -2.93
N THR A 30 0.30 6.57 -2.77
CA THR A 30 -0.53 7.79 -2.76
C THR A 30 -0.16 8.68 -3.94
N VAL A 31 -1.16 9.02 -4.76
CA VAL A 31 -1.03 9.90 -5.92
C VAL A 31 -1.82 11.18 -5.68
N ALA A 32 -1.17 12.33 -5.77
CA ALA A 32 -1.79 13.64 -5.68
C ALA A 32 -1.94 14.29 -7.06
N SER A 33 -3.14 14.77 -7.37
CA SER A 33 -3.48 15.39 -8.66
C SER A 33 -4.32 16.66 -8.43
N TRP A 34 -4.77 17.36 -9.48
CA TRP A 34 -5.52 18.62 -9.37
C TRP A 34 -6.98 18.50 -8.87
N GLY A 35 -7.46 17.29 -8.55
CA GLY A 35 -8.84 17.06 -8.13
C GLY A 35 -9.88 17.27 -9.22
N GLY A 36 -11.16 17.29 -8.80
CA GLY A 36 -12.31 17.52 -9.65
C GLY A 36 -12.45 16.54 -10.83
N THR A 37 -13.13 16.98 -11.89
CA THR A 37 -13.43 16.15 -13.07
C THR A 37 -12.19 15.69 -13.82
N TYR A 38 -11.10 16.46 -13.75
CA TYR A 38 -9.81 16.08 -14.32
C TYR A 38 -9.22 14.85 -13.61
N GLN A 39 -9.19 14.87 -12.28
CA GLN A 39 -8.73 13.71 -11.52
C GLN A 39 -9.68 12.52 -11.65
N GLU A 40 -10.99 12.73 -11.66
CA GLU A 40 -11.95 11.65 -11.93
C GLU A 40 -11.69 10.96 -13.28
N ALA A 41 -11.24 11.70 -14.30
CA ALA A 41 -10.84 11.14 -15.58
C ALA A 41 -9.55 10.31 -15.44
N GLN A 42 -8.57 10.79 -14.67
CA GLN A 42 -7.34 10.04 -14.37
C GLN A 42 -7.62 8.75 -13.57
N THR A 43 -8.53 8.78 -12.61
CA THR A 43 -8.95 7.57 -11.86
C THR A 43 -9.43 6.48 -12.81
N LYS A 44 -10.30 6.86 -13.77
CA LYS A 44 -10.90 5.93 -14.74
C LYS A 44 -9.89 5.45 -15.78
N ALA A 45 -9.04 6.35 -16.27
CA ALA A 45 -8.12 6.07 -17.37
C ALA A 45 -6.80 5.41 -16.92
N PHE A 46 -6.30 5.74 -15.74
CA PHE A 46 -4.96 5.37 -15.29
C PHE A 46 -4.97 4.66 -13.93
N PHE A 47 -5.52 5.28 -12.88
CA PHE A 47 -5.29 4.77 -11.51
C PHE A 47 -5.96 3.43 -11.28
N LYS A 48 -7.26 3.31 -11.56
CA LYS A 48 -7.97 2.03 -11.37
C LYS A 48 -7.41 0.91 -12.24
N PRO A 49 -7.19 1.09 -13.56
CA PRO A 49 -6.57 0.06 -14.39
C PRO A 49 -5.17 -0.36 -13.89
N THR A 50 -4.36 0.59 -13.41
CA THR A 50 -3.02 0.30 -12.88
C THR A 50 -3.09 -0.46 -11.56
N ALA A 51 -3.96 -0.04 -10.64
CA ALA A 51 -4.21 -0.72 -9.37
C ALA A 51 -4.63 -2.18 -9.61
N ASP A 52 -5.59 -2.39 -10.51
CA ASP A 52 -6.10 -3.72 -10.86
C ASP A 52 -5.01 -4.59 -11.54
N ALA A 53 -4.20 -4.01 -12.44
CA ALA A 53 -3.15 -4.72 -13.16
C ALA A 53 -1.96 -5.12 -12.27
N LEU A 54 -1.59 -4.27 -11.31
CA LEU A 54 -0.47 -4.51 -10.41
C LEU A 54 -0.87 -5.20 -9.10
N GLY A 55 -2.17 -5.29 -8.80
CA GLY A 55 -2.65 -5.82 -7.52
C GLY A 55 -2.28 -4.92 -6.34
N ILE A 56 -2.23 -3.60 -6.56
CA ILE A 56 -1.87 -2.60 -5.54
C ILE A 56 -3.08 -1.72 -5.21
N THR A 57 -2.99 -0.98 -4.11
CA THR A 57 -3.92 0.10 -3.78
C THR A 57 -3.32 1.45 -4.20
N ILE A 58 -4.07 2.24 -4.95
CA ILE A 58 -3.73 3.64 -5.21
C ILE A 58 -4.67 4.50 -4.38
N LYS A 59 -4.11 5.21 -3.39
CA LYS A 59 -4.80 6.27 -2.66
C LYS A 59 -4.69 7.55 -3.47
N GLU A 60 -5.80 8.27 -3.55
CA GLU A 60 -5.87 9.54 -4.26
C GLU A 60 -5.89 10.69 -3.26
N ASP A 61 -5.09 11.72 -3.54
CA ASP A 61 -5.07 13.00 -2.83
C ASP A 61 -5.11 14.14 -3.85
N THR A 62 -5.12 15.38 -3.37
CA THR A 62 -5.11 16.57 -4.22
C THR A 62 -3.93 17.49 -3.91
N THR A 63 -3.39 18.15 -4.92
CA THR A 63 -2.31 19.14 -4.79
C THR A 63 -2.73 20.52 -5.28
N ASN A 64 -2.13 21.56 -4.71
CA ASN A 64 -2.15 22.93 -5.21
C ASN A 64 -0.86 23.30 -5.97
N GLY A 65 0.01 22.33 -6.25
CA GLY A 65 1.22 22.50 -7.04
C GLY A 65 2.52 22.42 -6.24
N LEU A 66 3.57 23.04 -6.77
CA LEU A 66 4.95 22.85 -6.28
C LEU A 66 5.16 23.23 -4.81
N ASP A 67 4.40 24.20 -4.31
CA ASP A 67 4.59 24.68 -2.92
C ASP A 67 4.14 23.63 -1.89
N ASP A 68 3.14 22.80 -2.20
CA ASP A 68 2.75 21.67 -1.34
C ASP A 68 3.86 20.61 -1.28
N VAL A 69 4.54 20.35 -2.41
CA VAL A 69 5.69 19.44 -2.48
C VAL A 69 6.82 19.96 -1.61
N ARG A 70 7.16 21.24 -1.74
CA ARG A 70 8.22 21.89 -0.93
C ARG A 70 7.89 21.85 0.55
N LEU A 71 6.63 22.10 0.91
CA LEU A 71 6.18 22.04 2.29
C LEU A 71 6.38 20.64 2.89
N GLN A 72 5.97 19.59 2.17
CA GLN A 72 6.12 18.21 2.63
C GLN A 72 7.59 17.78 2.78
N VAL A 73 8.42 18.09 1.78
CA VAL A 73 9.85 17.72 1.79
C VAL A 73 10.60 18.49 2.88
N THR A 74 10.42 19.81 2.95
CA THR A 74 11.08 20.65 3.96
C THR A 74 10.62 20.29 5.38
N GLY A 75 9.35 19.92 5.54
CA GLY A 75 8.77 19.48 6.80
C GLY A 75 9.14 18.05 7.20
N ASN A 76 9.90 17.31 6.37
CA ASN A 76 10.21 15.89 6.56
C ASN A 76 8.94 15.04 6.81
N ALA A 77 7.86 15.37 6.10
CA ALA A 77 6.53 14.80 6.27
C ALA A 77 5.92 14.46 4.90
N VAL A 78 6.69 13.74 4.07
CA VAL A 78 6.27 13.31 2.73
C VAL A 78 5.18 12.25 2.84
N LYS A 79 4.03 12.55 2.25
CA LYS A 79 2.85 11.66 2.21
C LYS A 79 2.60 11.08 0.83
N TRP A 80 3.02 11.79 -0.21
CA TRP A 80 2.75 11.44 -1.60
C TRP A 80 3.92 10.67 -2.19
N ASP A 81 3.62 9.60 -2.90
CA ASP A 81 4.59 8.85 -3.69
C ASP A 81 4.73 9.48 -5.08
N ILE A 82 3.63 9.97 -5.65
CA ILE A 82 3.55 10.59 -6.97
C ILE A 82 2.71 11.85 -6.89
N THR A 83 3.15 12.91 -7.57
CA THR A 83 2.34 14.10 -7.85
C THR A 83 2.60 14.56 -9.28
N GLU A 84 1.59 15.13 -9.91
CA GLU A 84 1.78 15.89 -11.15
C GLU A 84 2.03 17.37 -10.85
N LEU A 85 2.65 18.07 -11.79
CA LEU A 85 2.92 19.50 -11.74
C LEU A 85 2.80 20.08 -13.15
N GLY A 86 2.46 21.37 -13.25
CA GLY A 86 2.54 22.10 -14.51
C GLY A 86 3.98 22.13 -15.05
N ALA A 87 4.16 22.34 -16.36
CA ALA A 87 5.49 22.33 -16.96
C ALA A 87 6.42 23.43 -16.39
N ASP A 88 5.86 24.60 -16.09
CA ASP A 88 6.58 25.71 -15.45
C ASP A 88 6.96 25.38 -14.00
N GLU A 89 6.08 24.71 -13.27
CA GLU A 89 6.34 24.23 -11.91
C GLU A 89 7.41 23.14 -11.89
N CYS A 90 7.36 22.19 -12.82
CA CYS A 90 8.42 21.19 -13.00
C CYS A 90 9.78 21.86 -13.25
N ALA A 91 9.82 22.87 -14.12
CA ALA A 91 11.05 23.62 -14.40
C ALA A 91 11.57 24.33 -13.14
N ARG A 92 10.68 24.91 -12.33
CA ARG A 92 11.03 25.55 -11.05
C ARG A 92 11.44 24.55 -9.95
N GLY A 93 10.92 23.33 -9.97
CA GLY A 93 11.25 22.27 -9.03
C GLY A 93 12.56 21.54 -9.33
N SER A 94 13.10 21.68 -10.55
CA SER A 94 14.36 21.06 -10.98
C SER A 94 15.64 21.77 -10.48
N LYS A 95 15.49 22.89 -9.77
CA LYS A 95 16.57 23.73 -9.25
C LYS A 95 16.61 23.68 -7.74
#